data_AF-A0A4Z1IF96-F1
#
_entry.id   AF-A0A4Z1IF96-F1
#
_cell.length_a   1.000
_cell.length_b   1.000
_cell.length_c   1.000
_cell.angle_alpha   90.00
_cell.angle_beta   90.00
_cell.angle_gamma   90.00
#
_symmetry.space_group_name_H-M   'P 1'
#
loop_
_entity.id
_entity.type
_entity.pdbx_description
1 polymer ?
#
loop_
_entity_poly.entity_id
_entity_poly.type
_entity_poly.pdbx_seq_one_letter_code
_entity_poly.pdbx_strand_id
1 'polypeptide(L)'
;MISKIDVHHHILPPRFKEAWDKNHDLSQGMRLPPWSPETSPEFMERHNIETSILSLDAPATSMGSDISSMAAFCREMNEYTSSLCKKYPKMFGFLATLPFLEDLNVCIDEIRYSLKELKAVGINFLNSYGGKYLGHPDF
;
A
#
# COMPACT_ATOMS: atom_id res chain seq x y z
N MET A 1 -13.98 5.32 -27.38
CA MET A 1 -13.42 4.14 -26.67
C MET A 1 -13.78 4.29 -25.21
N ILE A 2 -14.30 3.26 -24.54
CA ILE A 2 -14.58 3.33 -23.09
C ILE A 2 -13.24 3.09 -22.39
N SER A 3 -12.79 4.03 -21.56
CA SER A 3 -11.60 3.84 -20.74
C SER A 3 -11.96 3.15 -19.43
N LYS A 4 -11.05 2.29 -18.94
CA LYS A 4 -11.23 1.56 -17.68
C LYS A 4 -10.43 2.22 -16.57
N ILE A 5 -10.97 2.20 -15.36
CA ILE A 5 -10.27 2.54 -14.14
C ILE A 5 -10.13 1.25 -13.33
N ASP A 6 -8.91 0.84 -13.04
CA ASP A 6 -8.60 -0.30 -12.18
C ASP A 6 -8.41 0.19 -10.75
N VAL A 7 -9.31 -0.20 -9.85
CA VAL A 7 -9.29 0.23 -8.43
C VAL A 7 -8.67 -0.81 -7.50
N HIS A 8 -8.15 -1.91 -8.04
CA HIS A 8 -7.56 -3.01 -7.28
C HIS A 8 -6.24 -3.45 -7.93
N HIS A 9 -5.27 -2.53 -7.95
CA HIS A 9 -3.98 -2.76 -8.56
C HIS A 9 -2.87 -2.78 -7.51
N HIS A 10 -2.25 -3.93 -7.30
CA HIS A 10 -1.24 -4.06 -6.27
C HIS A 10 0.14 -3.60 -6.74
N ILE A 11 0.89 -3.00 -5.81
CA ILE A 11 2.29 -2.61 -5.99
C ILE A 11 3.19 -3.41 -5.04
N LEU A 12 4.41 -3.70 -5.47
CA LEU A 12 5.44 -4.37 -4.67
C LEU A 12 6.72 -3.53 -4.62
N PRO A 13 6.78 -2.47 -3.79
CA PRO A 13 7.98 -1.63 -3.68
C PRO A 13 9.23 -2.47 -3.38
N PRO A 14 10.42 -2.12 -3.89
CA PRO A 14 11.65 -2.91 -3.67
C PRO A 14 11.95 -3.17 -2.18
N ARG A 15 11.74 -2.16 -1.33
CA ARG A 15 11.90 -2.27 0.12
C ARG A 15 10.92 -3.25 0.76
N PHE A 16 9.69 -3.32 0.25
CA PHE A 16 8.70 -4.31 0.69
C PHE A 16 9.11 -5.72 0.32
N LYS A 17 9.56 -5.92 -0.92
CA LYS A 17 10.11 -7.20 -1.36
C LYS A 17 11.29 -7.64 -0.50
N GLU A 18 12.22 -6.73 -0.19
CA GLU A 18 13.34 -7.02 0.69
C GLU A 18 12.89 -7.44 2.11
N ALA A 19 11.90 -6.76 2.67
CA ALA A 19 11.33 -7.10 3.98
C ALA A 19 10.66 -8.49 3.95
N TRP A 20 9.88 -8.77 2.90
CA TRP A 20 9.22 -10.05 2.68
C TRP A 20 10.21 -11.21 2.59
N ASP A 21 11.25 -11.07 1.77
CA ASP A 21 12.25 -12.12 1.54
C ASP A 21 13.07 -12.41 2.81
N LYS A 22 13.22 -11.44 3.72
CA LYS A 22 13.91 -11.60 5.01
C LYS A 22 13.02 -12.16 6.12
N ASN A 23 11.69 -12.07 5.99
CA ASN A 23 10.75 -12.49 7.02
C ASN A 23 10.14 -13.85 6.64
N HIS A 24 10.81 -14.94 7.01
CA HIS A 24 10.36 -16.31 6.72
C HIS A 24 9.00 -16.64 7.34
N ASP A 25 8.74 -16.14 8.54
CA ASP A 25 7.46 -16.36 9.24
C ASP A 25 6.31 -15.63 8.56
N LEU A 26 6.55 -14.45 7.99
CA LEU A 26 5.52 -13.76 7.22
C LEU A 26 5.32 -14.38 5.83
N SER A 27 6.42 -14.69 5.15
CA SER A 27 6.36 -15.20 3.78
C SER A 27 5.77 -16.61 3.70
N GLN A 28 5.92 -17.43 4.75
CA GLN A 28 5.43 -18.82 4.78
C GLN A 28 5.86 -19.62 3.53
N GLY A 29 7.04 -19.31 2.99
CA GLY A 29 7.58 -19.92 1.76
C GLY A 29 6.96 -19.41 0.45
N MET A 30 6.00 -18.49 0.50
CA MET A 30 5.43 -17.86 -0.69
C MET A 30 6.41 -16.88 -1.33
N ARG A 31 6.49 -16.95 -2.67
CA ARG A 31 7.25 -16.00 -3.48
C ARG A 31 6.32 -14.94 -4.02
N LEU A 32 6.69 -13.68 -3.83
CA LEU A 32 6.00 -12.57 -4.47
C LEU A 32 6.13 -12.67 -6.01
N PRO A 33 5.09 -12.28 -6.77
CA PRO A 33 5.19 -12.21 -8.21
C PRO A 33 6.27 -11.19 -8.62
N PRO A 34 6.90 -11.36 -9.80
CA PRO A 34 7.81 -10.35 -10.31
C PRO A 34 7.03 -9.05 -10.54
N TRP A 35 7.60 -7.94 -10.09
CA TRP A 35 7.03 -6.61 -10.29
C TRP A 35 8.15 -5.59 -10.45
N SER A 36 7.93 -4.64 -11.35
CA SER A 36 8.71 -3.40 -11.44
C SER A 36 7.76 -2.23 -11.71
N PRO A 37 8.19 -0.98 -11.50
CA PRO A 37 7.38 0.20 -11.80
C PRO A 37 6.89 0.28 -13.27
N GLU A 38 7.56 -0.40 -14.19
CA GLU A 38 7.24 -0.46 -15.62
C GLU A 38 6.24 -1.58 -15.95
N THR A 39 6.13 -2.60 -15.11
CA THR A 39 5.18 -3.72 -15.35
C THR A 39 3.72 -3.28 -15.28
N SER A 40 3.38 -2.31 -14.40
CA SER A 40 2.02 -1.78 -14.28
C SER A 40 1.59 -0.97 -15.53
N PRO A 41 2.36 0.00 -16.05
CA PRO A 41 2.06 0.68 -17.31
C PRO A 41 1.86 -0.28 -18.49
N GLU A 42 2.73 -1.28 -18.65
CA GLU A 42 2.60 -2.27 -19.72
C GLU A 42 1.30 -3.09 -19.62
N PHE A 43 0.92 -3.48 -18.39
CA PHE A 43 -0.34 -4.17 -18.16
C PHE A 43 -1.53 -3.28 -18.51
N MET A 44 -1.50 -2.01 -18.09
CA MET A 44 -2.55 -1.05 -18.39
C MET A 44 -2.75 -0.86 -19.90
N GLU A 45 -1.66 -0.71 -20.65
CA GLU A 45 -1.68 -0.56 -22.11
C GLU A 45 -2.31 -1.78 -22.78
N ARG A 46 -1.87 -3.00 -22.42
CA ARG A 46 -2.42 -4.25 -22.98
C ARG A 46 -3.92 -4.44 -22.73
N HIS A 47 -4.45 -3.86 -21.65
CA HIS A 47 -5.83 -4.07 -21.23
C HIS A 47 -6.75 -2.85 -21.41
N ASN A 48 -6.27 -1.78 -22.05
CA ASN A 48 -7.00 -0.51 -22.22
C ASN A 48 -7.48 0.08 -20.87
N ILE A 49 -6.58 0.09 -19.88
CA ILE A 49 -6.80 0.73 -18.58
C ILE A 49 -6.14 2.11 -18.64
N GLU A 50 -6.91 3.16 -18.37
CA GLU A 50 -6.41 4.54 -18.39
C GLU A 50 -5.78 4.93 -17.05
N THR A 51 -6.38 4.49 -15.94
CA THR A 51 -5.92 4.80 -14.60
C THR A 51 -5.97 3.57 -13.70
N SER A 52 -4.93 3.36 -12.91
CA SER A 52 -4.88 2.36 -11.84
C SER A 52 -4.71 3.04 -10.48
N ILE A 53 -5.49 2.61 -9.49
CA ILE A 53 -5.33 3.01 -8.10
C ILE A 53 -4.47 1.96 -7.40
N LEU A 54 -3.22 2.35 -7.14
CA LEU A 54 -2.21 1.49 -6.54
C LEU A 54 -2.51 1.27 -5.06
N SER A 55 -2.27 0.05 -4.58
CA SER A 55 -2.36 -0.31 -3.16
C SER A 55 -1.30 -1.35 -2.81
N LEU A 56 -0.73 -1.26 -1.62
CA LEU A 56 0.16 -2.31 -1.13
C LEU A 56 -0.68 -3.49 -0.61
N ASP A 57 -0.41 -4.69 -1.13
CA ASP A 57 -1.06 -5.93 -0.71
C ASP A 57 -0.18 -6.70 0.26
N ALA A 58 -0.28 -6.35 1.53
CA ALA A 58 0.17 -7.12 2.68
C ALA A 58 0.03 -6.28 3.95
N PRO A 59 -0.06 -6.93 5.13
CA PRO A 59 0.06 -6.21 6.39
C PRO A 59 1.47 -5.64 6.49
N ALA A 60 1.65 -4.38 6.08
CA ALA A 60 2.79 -3.56 6.48
C ALA A 60 2.96 -3.55 8.02
N THR A 61 1.86 -3.80 8.72
CA THR A 61 1.78 -4.05 10.16
C THR A 61 2.57 -5.28 10.63
N SER A 62 2.99 -6.19 9.74
CA SER A 62 3.85 -7.34 10.06
C SER A 62 5.32 -7.11 9.69
N MET A 63 5.67 -5.92 9.19
CA MET A 63 7.02 -5.58 8.71
C MET A 63 7.85 -4.78 9.74
N GLY A 64 7.30 -4.54 10.93
CA GLY A 64 7.99 -3.90 12.06
C GLY A 64 7.86 -4.71 13.35
N SER A 65 8.73 -4.45 14.32
CA SER A 65 8.72 -5.10 15.65
C SER A 65 7.86 -4.36 16.67
N ASP A 66 7.55 -3.09 16.39
CA ASP A 66 6.76 -2.20 17.23
C ASP A 66 5.98 -1.20 16.37
N ILE A 67 5.06 -0.45 16.98
CA ILE A 67 4.20 0.48 16.26
C ILE A 67 4.98 1.56 15.50
N SER A 68 6.10 2.03 16.06
CA SER A 68 6.93 3.09 15.47
C SER A 68 7.63 2.62 14.20
N SER A 69 8.21 1.42 14.22
CA SER A 69 8.86 0.80 13.06
C SER A 69 7.85 0.42 11.97
N MET A 70 6.65 -0.06 12.36
CA MET A 70 5.55 -0.28 11.42
C MET A 70 5.10 1.02 10.75
N ALA A 71 4.97 2.11 11.51
CA ALA A 71 4.59 3.41 10.99
C ALA A 71 5.63 3.98 10.02
N ALA A 72 6.91 3.90 10.38
CA ALA A 72 8.02 4.32 9.51
C ALA A 72 8.03 3.51 8.20
N PHE A 73 7.78 2.20 8.27
CA PHE A 73 7.69 1.36 7.09
C PHE A 73 6.48 1.73 6.21
N CYS A 74 5.31 1.96 6.80
CA CYS A 74 4.13 2.42 6.06
C CYS A 74 4.39 3.76 5.37
N ARG A 75 5.01 4.71 6.08
CA ARG A 75 5.42 6.01 5.55
C ARG A 75 6.31 5.87 4.32
N GLU A 76 7.34 5.02 4.42
CA GLU A 76 8.26 4.75 3.30
C GLU A 76 7.53 4.17 2.08
N MET A 77 6.58 3.24 2.29
CA MET A 77 5.80 2.65 1.20
C MET A 77 4.86 3.67 0.55
N ASN A 78 4.21 4.51 1.36
CA ASN A 78 3.33 5.58 0.90
C ASN A 78 4.11 6.64 0.11
N GLU A 79 5.30 7.05 0.59
CA GLU A 79 6.17 8.00 -0.10
C GLU A 79 6.69 7.45 -1.43
N TYR A 80 7.11 6.19 -1.45
CA TYR A 80 7.50 5.51 -2.69
C TYR A 80 6.35 5.50 -3.70
N THR A 81 5.15 5.11 -3.27
CA THR A 81 3.96 5.03 -4.14
C THR A 81 3.54 6.42 -4.62
N SER A 82 3.60 7.44 -3.75
CA SER A 82 3.38 8.85 -4.11
C SER A 82 4.40 9.32 -5.17
N SER A 83 5.67 8.92 -5.06
CA SER A 83 6.70 9.25 -6.06
C SER A 83 6.39 8.67 -7.44
N LEU A 84 5.83 7.45 -7.51
CA LEU A 84 5.39 6.84 -8.75
C LEU A 84 4.16 7.54 -9.34
N CYS A 85 3.20 7.93 -8.50
CA CYS A 85 2.07 8.74 -8.93
C CYS A 85 2.52 10.08 -9.50
N LYS A 86 3.53 10.73 -8.90
CA LYS A 86 4.13 11.96 -9.45
C LYS A 86 4.83 11.74 -10.79
N LYS A 87 5.47 10.57 -10.98
CA LYS A 87 6.11 10.19 -12.26
C LYS A 87 5.09 9.95 -13.37
N TYR A 88 3.92 9.40 -13.05
CA TYR A 88 2.85 9.07 -14.00
C TYR A 88 1.47 9.60 -13.57
N PRO A 89 1.29 10.94 -13.50
CA PRO A 89 0.15 11.56 -12.79
C PRO A 89 -1.22 11.36 -13.43
N LYS A 90 -1.27 10.96 -14.70
CA LYS A 90 -2.53 10.59 -15.39
C LYS A 90 -2.87 9.10 -15.25
N MET A 91 -1.86 8.27 -14.98
CA MET A 91 -1.99 6.81 -14.96
C MET A 91 -2.20 6.28 -13.55
N PHE A 92 -1.66 6.95 -12.52
CA PHE A 92 -1.69 6.42 -11.16
C PHE A 92 -2.30 7.39 -10.14
N GLY A 93 -3.18 6.83 -9.31
CA GLY A 93 -3.45 7.29 -7.96
C GLY A 93 -3.09 6.18 -6.96
N PHE A 94 -3.25 6.40 -5.66
CA PHE A 94 -2.99 5.34 -4.68
C PHE A 94 -3.83 5.44 -3.41
N LEU A 95 -4.07 4.27 -2.79
CA LEU A 95 -4.59 4.13 -1.45
C LEU A 95 -3.42 3.98 -0.48
N ALA A 96 -3.38 4.81 0.56
CA ALA A 96 -2.32 4.76 1.56
C ALA A 96 -2.45 3.52 2.45
N THR A 97 -1.33 2.87 2.75
CA THR A 97 -1.26 1.82 3.75
C THR A 97 -1.08 2.42 5.15
N LEU A 98 -1.63 1.75 6.16
CA LEU A 98 -1.59 2.22 7.56
C LEU A 98 -0.85 1.22 8.46
N PRO A 99 -0.24 1.73 9.55
CA PRO A 99 0.26 0.87 10.62
C PRO A 99 -0.89 0.16 11.36
N PHE A 100 -0.54 -0.68 12.33
CA PHE A 100 -1.49 -1.48 13.08
C PHE A 100 -2.46 -0.56 13.88
N LEU A 101 -3.77 -0.80 13.81
CA LEU A 101 -4.80 0.04 14.44
C LEU A 101 -4.84 -0.02 15.99
N GLU A 102 -3.82 -0.58 16.64
CA GLU A 102 -3.70 -0.59 18.11
C GLU A 102 -3.43 0.80 18.67
N ASP A 103 -2.69 1.63 17.93
CA ASP A 103 -2.52 3.05 18.23
C ASP A 103 -3.18 3.90 17.15
N LEU A 104 -4.39 4.39 17.48
CA LEU A 104 -5.18 5.22 16.58
C LEU A 104 -4.48 6.56 16.28
N ASN A 105 -3.69 7.12 17.19
CA ASN A 105 -3.04 8.41 16.95
C ASN A 105 -2.02 8.30 15.82
N VAL A 106 -1.20 7.25 15.86
CA VAL A 106 -0.19 6.98 14.81
C VAL A 106 -0.88 6.76 13.46
N CYS A 107 -2.00 6.04 13.44
CA CYS A 107 -2.76 5.81 12.21
C CYS A 107 -3.40 7.11 11.69
N ILE A 108 -4.01 7.91 12.56
CA ILE A 108 -4.64 9.19 12.18
C ILE A 108 -3.59 10.16 11.62
N ASP A 109 -2.40 10.20 12.18
CA ASP A 109 -1.32 11.06 11.69
C ASP A 109 -0.82 10.59 10.33
N GLU A 110 -0.72 9.28 10.10
CA GLU A 110 -0.40 8.72 8.78
C GLU A 110 -1.49 9.01 7.74
N ILE A 111 -2.77 8.92 8.12
CA ILE A 111 -3.91 9.31 7.27
C ILE A 111 -3.80 10.78 6.88
N ARG A 112 -3.56 11.67 7.85
CA ARG A 112 -3.42 13.11 7.60
C ARG A 112 -2.27 13.39 6.65
N TYR A 113 -1.10 12.80 6.89
CA TYR A 113 0.06 12.99 6.03
C TYR A 113 -0.20 12.47 4.61
N SER A 114 -0.71 11.25 4.50
CA SER A 114 -0.93 10.61 3.20
C SER A 114 -1.94 11.35 2.33
N LEU A 115 -3.06 11.79 2.92
CA LEU A 115 -4.09 12.53 2.20
C LEU A 115 -3.64 13.97 1.88
N LYS A 116 -3.05 14.68 2.84
CA LYS A 116 -2.72 16.11 2.68
C LYS A 116 -1.42 16.35 1.94
N GLU A 117 -0.36 15.63 2.31
CA GLU A 117 0.99 15.86 1.77
C GLU A 117 1.26 14.97 0.56
N LEU A 118 0.92 13.67 0.66
CA LEU A 118 1.22 12.72 -0.41
C LEU A 118 0.15 12.65 -1.52
N LYS A 119 -1.02 13.25 -1.28
CA LYS A 119 -2.18 13.26 -2.20
C LYS A 119 -2.73 11.87 -2.51
N ALA A 120 -2.69 10.96 -1.53
CA ALA A 120 -3.41 9.69 -1.62
C ALA A 120 -4.90 9.96 -1.87
N VAL A 121 -5.54 9.10 -2.68
CA VAL A 121 -6.98 9.24 -3.01
C VAL A 121 -7.88 8.48 -2.05
N GLY A 122 -7.29 7.74 -1.11
CA GLY A 122 -7.99 6.99 -0.07
C GLY A 122 -7.03 6.20 0.79
N ILE A 123 -7.59 5.30 1.61
CA ILE A 123 -6.87 4.47 2.57
C ILE A 123 -7.18 3.00 2.28
N ASN A 124 -6.16 2.15 2.32
CA ASN A 124 -6.31 0.71 2.26
C ASN A 124 -6.35 0.14 3.68
N PHE A 125 -7.43 -0.55 4.04
CA PHE A 125 -7.57 -1.23 5.33
C PHE A 125 -7.48 -2.73 5.17
N LEU A 126 -6.91 -3.40 6.18
CA LEU A 126 -7.00 -4.85 6.31
C LEU A 126 -8.39 -5.25 6.80
N ASN A 127 -8.79 -6.49 6.50
CA ASN A 127 -10.07 -7.03 6.95
C ASN A 127 -10.21 -7.05 8.48
N SER A 128 -9.09 -7.25 9.19
CA SER A 128 -9.03 -7.29 10.65
C SER A 128 -7.62 -6.94 11.16
N TYR A 129 -7.55 -6.53 12.42
CA TYR A 129 -6.33 -6.21 13.15
C TYR A 129 -6.36 -6.96 14.50
N GLY A 130 -5.45 -7.92 14.70
CA GLY A 130 -5.39 -8.69 15.95
C GLY A 130 -6.67 -9.48 16.23
N GLY A 131 -7.37 -9.93 15.19
CA GLY A 131 -8.66 -10.63 15.28
C GLY A 131 -9.87 -9.71 15.46
N LYS A 132 -9.69 -8.39 15.56
CA LYS A 132 -10.77 -7.40 15.64
C LYS A 132 -11.08 -6.85 14.25
N TYR A 133 -12.36 -6.81 13.90
CA TYR A 133 -12.83 -6.29 12.60
C TYR A 133 -13.13 -4.80 12.69
N LEU A 134 -13.13 -4.10 11.55
CA LEU A 134 -13.55 -2.70 11.48
C LEU A 134 -14.98 -2.55 12.03
N GLY A 135 -15.19 -1.53 12.86
CA GLY A 135 -16.43 -1.33 13.63
C GLY A 135 -16.40 -1.92 15.05
N HIS A 136 -15.32 -2.62 15.44
CA HIS A 136 -15.08 -2.95 16.84
C HIS A 136 -14.88 -1.68 17.68
N PRO A 137 -15.38 -1.59 18.92
CA PRO A 137 -15.27 -0.38 19.78
C PRO A 137 -13.86 0.13 20.09
N ASP A 138 -12.83 -0.62 19.73
CA ASP A 138 -11.43 -0.25 19.97
C ASP A 138 -10.87 0.61 18.84
N PHE A 139 -11.63 0.78 17.74
CA PHE A 139 -11.27 1.55 16.56
C PHE A 139 -12.28 2.68 16.29
#